data_AF-A0A350P4Z8-F1
#
_entry.id   AF-A0A350P4Z8-F1
#
_cell.length_a   1.000
_cell.length_b   1.000
_cell.length_c   1.000
_cell.angle_alpha   90.00
_cell.angle_beta   90.00
_cell.angle_gamma   90.00
#
_symmetry.space_group_name_H-M   'P 1'
#
loop_
_entity.id
_entity.type
_entity.pdbx_description
1 polymer ?
#
loop_
_entity_poly.entity_id
_entity_poly.type
_entity_poly.pdbx_seq_one_letter_code
_entity_poly.pdbx_strand_id
1 'polypeptide(L)'
;MKKIALISAAVTLAVLVIAPKFVGDNVESQVIDITDALNNHSIYGAEIIEYQKGWFSSTADIALTINVNDIFNAQNGATSAAPTESNPTVMAKLVAHHGPIYVGDSVGIGQAQYSVVLEGEGFREYLQWDHDSPFYRNQGVVGLFGGLSYEDELPAMTASIEEESFYFSFSGYQGKANSEGDATHFTGLAPTFSFSTAEFTTTVSTLDVAMTSYGSMLAAIKGELLASSSTLSVEKVTIERIEESAVTVNDMVLTTDATLEDDGALANLGMNYTVSSVMADDFEASSLEFGLEFNRLDTD
;
A
#
# COMPACT_ATOMS: atom_id res chain seq x y z
N MET A 1 -31.90 21.27 -39.49
CA MET A 1 -30.59 20.90 -38.88
C MET A 1 -30.49 21.18 -37.36
N LYS A 2 -31.28 22.08 -36.74
CA LYS A 2 -31.20 22.36 -35.28
C LYS A 2 -31.91 21.35 -34.34
N LYS A 3 -32.78 20.46 -34.85
CA LYS A 3 -33.53 19.49 -34.02
C LYS A 3 -32.78 18.19 -33.73
N ILE A 4 -31.85 17.79 -34.61
CA ILE A 4 -31.02 16.58 -34.41
C ILE A 4 -29.96 16.84 -33.32
N ALA A 5 -29.41 18.06 -33.25
CA ALA A 5 -28.46 18.46 -32.20
C ALA A 5 -29.09 18.54 -30.80
N LEU A 6 -30.38 18.89 -30.69
CA LEU A 6 -31.10 18.93 -29.40
C LEU A 6 -31.45 17.52 -28.90
N ILE A 7 -31.77 16.59 -29.80
CA ILE A 7 -32.04 15.19 -29.44
C ILE A 7 -30.74 14.49 -29.06
N SER A 8 -29.63 14.72 -29.76
CA SER A 8 -28.33 14.18 -29.38
C SER A 8 -27.85 14.74 -28.03
N ALA A 9 -27.98 16.05 -27.80
CA ALA A 9 -27.60 16.66 -26.52
C ALA A 9 -28.45 16.16 -25.34
N ALA A 10 -29.77 15.99 -25.53
CA ALA A 10 -30.66 15.47 -24.50
C ALA A 10 -30.36 14.00 -24.15
N VAL A 11 -30.02 13.17 -25.16
CA VAL A 11 -29.61 11.78 -24.95
C VAL A 11 -28.25 11.70 -24.26
N THR A 12 -27.28 12.53 -24.65
CA THR A 12 -25.97 12.61 -23.96
C THR A 12 -26.13 13.06 -22.51
N LEU A 13 -26.95 14.07 -22.23
CA LEU A 13 -27.25 14.51 -20.86
C LEU A 13 -27.95 13.42 -20.04
N ALA A 14 -28.89 12.67 -20.62
CA ALA A 14 -29.53 11.56 -19.92
C ALA A 14 -28.54 10.44 -19.56
N VAL A 15 -27.58 10.12 -20.45
CA VAL A 15 -26.51 9.15 -20.16
C VAL A 15 -25.57 9.68 -19.06
N LEU A 16 -25.18 10.96 -19.09
CA LEU A 16 -24.36 11.57 -18.03
C LEU A 16 -25.05 11.59 -16.66
N VAL A 17 -26.38 11.66 -16.61
CA VAL A 17 -27.17 11.63 -15.36
C VAL A 17 -27.38 10.20 -14.85
N ILE A 18 -27.49 9.21 -15.73
CA ILE A 18 -27.77 7.82 -15.35
C ILE A 18 -26.49 7.02 -15.07
N ALA A 19 -25.41 7.25 -15.83
CA ALA A 19 -24.13 6.56 -15.67
C ALA A 19 -23.54 6.59 -14.25
N PRO A 20 -23.60 7.71 -13.49
CA PRO A 20 -23.15 7.77 -12.11
C PRO A 20 -23.72 6.66 -11.24
N LYS A 21 -25.01 6.32 -11.35
CA LYS A 21 -25.65 5.30 -10.51
C LYS A 21 -25.11 3.90 -10.80
N PHE A 22 -24.93 3.54 -12.07
CA PHE A 22 -24.36 2.26 -12.48
C PHE A 22 -22.88 2.12 -12.08
N VAL A 23 -22.11 3.22 -12.17
CA VAL A 23 -20.75 3.22 -11.64
C VAL A 23 -20.76 3.10 -10.12
N GLY A 24 -21.71 3.72 -9.44
CA GLY A 24 -21.90 3.57 -7.99
C GLY A 24 -22.19 2.13 -7.56
N ASP A 25 -22.97 1.36 -8.35
CA ASP A 25 -23.18 -0.07 -8.12
C ASP A 25 -21.86 -0.87 -8.27
N ASN A 26 -21.03 -0.50 -9.25
CA ASN A 26 -19.71 -1.11 -9.44
C ASN A 26 -18.74 -0.75 -8.30
N VAL A 27 -18.75 0.49 -7.81
CA VAL A 27 -17.97 0.93 -6.65
C VAL A 27 -18.38 0.14 -5.41
N GLU A 28 -19.68 -0.03 -5.17
CA GLU A 28 -20.20 -0.83 -4.05
C GLU A 28 -19.71 -2.28 -4.13
N SER A 29 -19.83 -2.91 -5.31
CA SER A 29 -19.32 -4.27 -5.52
C SER A 29 -17.82 -4.37 -5.25
N GLN A 30 -17.02 -3.43 -5.74
CA GLN A 30 -15.57 -3.45 -5.54
C GLN A 30 -15.19 -3.28 -4.06
N VAL A 31 -15.89 -2.41 -3.32
CA VAL A 31 -15.66 -2.24 -1.87
C VAL A 31 -15.98 -3.53 -1.12
N ILE A 32 -17.08 -4.21 -1.47
CA ILE A 32 -17.43 -5.51 -0.90
C ILE A 32 -16.37 -6.55 -1.26
N ASP A 33 -16.00 -6.67 -2.53
CA ASP A 33 -15.03 -7.67 -3.01
C ASP A 33 -13.64 -7.50 -2.35
N ILE A 34 -13.18 -6.25 -2.18
CA ILE A 34 -11.92 -5.95 -1.49
C ILE A 34 -12.03 -6.26 0.00
N THR A 35 -13.14 -5.89 0.65
CA THR A 35 -13.36 -6.19 2.08
C THR A 35 -13.39 -7.70 2.31
N ASP A 36 -14.10 -8.45 1.46
CA ASP A 36 -14.18 -9.90 1.53
C ASP A 36 -12.82 -10.54 1.28
N ALA A 37 -12.04 -10.04 0.32
CA ALA A 37 -10.68 -10.53 0.07
C ALA A 37 -9.75 -10.27 1.27
N LEU A 38 -9.81 -9.07 1.87
CA LEU A 38 -9.05 -8.73 3.08
C LEU A 38 -9.50 -9.57 4.28
N ASN A 39 -10.80 -9.79 4.46
CA ASN A 39 -11.34 -10.58 5.57
C ASN A 39 -10.98 -12.07 5.49
N ASN A 40 -10.77 -12.59 4.27
CA ASN A 40 -10.31 -13.96 4.06
C ASN A 40 -8.77 -14.10 4.12
N HIS A 41 -8.04 -13.00 4.31
CA HIS A 41 -6.58 -13.03 4.43
C HIS A 41 -6.13 -13.50 5.82
N SER A 42 -4.99 -14.19 5.91
CA SER A 42 -4.50 -14.77 7.18
C SER A 42 -3.95 -13.74 8.17
N ILE A 43 -3.52 -12.57 7.67
CA ILE A 43 -2.85 -11.52 8.47
C ILE A 43 -3.79 -10.34 8.76
N TYR A 44 -4.74 -10.07 7.87
CA TYR A 44 -5.57 -8.87 7.89
C TYR A 44 -7.04 -9.24 7.94
N GLY A 45 -7.87 -8.34 8.43
CA GLY A 45 -9.32 -8.43 8.38
C GLY A 45 -9.91 -7.09 7.99
N ALA A 46 -11.11 -7.11 7.41
CA ALA A 46 -11.85 -5.89 7.09
C ALA A 46 -13.35 -6.10 7.31
N GLU A 47 -14.04 -5.08 7.80
CA GLU A 47 -15.49 -5.07 7.98
C GLU A 47 -16.06 -3.72 7.57
N ILE A 48 -17.09 -3.73 6.70
CA ILE A 48 -17.84 -2.52 6.36
C ILE A 48 -18.81 -2.24 7.52
N ILE A 49 -18.54 -1.17 8.27
CA ILE A 49 -19.40 -0.72 9.38
C ILE A 49 -20.61 0.02 8.85
N GLU A 50 -20.38 0.91 7.88
CA GLU A 50 -21.43 1.67 7.23
C GLU A 50 -21.09 1.89 5.75
N TYR A 51 -22.09 1.80 4.88
CA TYR A 51 -21.98 2.15 3.46
C TYR A 51 -23.19 2.99 3.04
N GLN A 52 -22.94 4.18 2.53
CA GLN A 52 -23.98 5.09 2.03
C GLN A 52 -23.76 5.35 0.55
N LYS A 53 -24.70 4.88 -0.28
CA LYS A 53 -24.69 5.14 -1.72
C LYS A 53 -25.57 6.33 -2.09
N GLY A 54 -24.95 7.37 -2.62
CA GLY A 54 -25.62 8.49 -3.26
C GLY A 54 -25.72 8.31 -4.78
N TRP A 55 -26.20 9.36 -5.45
CA TRP A 55 -26.33 9.33 -6.92
C TRP A 55 -25.00 9.59 -7.65
N PHE A 56 -24.13 10.41 -7.07
CA PHE A 56 -22.83 10.83 -7.63
C PHE A 56 -21.66 10.56 -6.68
N SER A 57 -21.93 10.02 -5.50
CA SER A 57 -20.92 9.74 -4.51
C SER A 57 -21.35 8.61 -3.59
N SER A 58 -20.39 7.82 -3.12
CA SER A 58 -20.54 6.83 -2.08
C SER A 58 -19.58 7.13 -0.93
N THR A 59 -19.97 6.78 0.29
CA THR A 59 -19.07 6.82 1.45
C THR A 59 -19.12 5.49 2.18
N ALA A 60 -17.99 5.06 2.72
CA ALA A 60 -17.90 3.86 3.56
C ALA A 60 -17.02 4.10 4.77
N ASP A 61 -17.43 3.57 5.92
CA ASP A 61 -16.59 3.43 7.10
C ASP A 61 -16.21 1.95 7.22
N ILE A 62 -14.91 1.67 7.16
CA ILE A 62 -14.35 0.31 7.10
C ILE A 62 -13.44 0.12 8.30
N ALA A 63 -13.72 -0.89 9.12
CA ALA A 63 -12.81 -1.33 10.17
C ALA A 63 -11.75 -2.24 9.55
N LEU A 64 -10.48 -1.90 9.74
CA LEU A 64 -9.33 -2.70 9.31
C LEU A 64 -8.66 -3.30 10.54
N THR A 65 -8.44 -4.61 10.52
CA THR A 65 -7.98 -5.38 11.67
C THR A 65 -6.70 -6.13 11.32
N ILE A 66 -5.76 -6.23 12.25
CA ILE A 66 -4.62 -7.15 12.13
C ILE A 66 -4.89 -8.37 12.98
N ASN A 67 -4.89 -9.56 12.38
CA ASN A 67 -5.25 -10.82 13.04
C ASN A 67 -4.09 -11.38 13.90
N VAL A 68 -3.63 -10.60 14.88
CA VAL A 68 -2.47 -10.94 15.73
C VAL A 68 -2.66 -12.26 16.47
N ASN A 69 -3.88 -12.58 16.90
CA ASN A 69 -4.18 -13.85 17.57
C ASN A 69 -4.06 -15.05 16.63
N ASP A 70 -4.46 -14.91 15.37
CA ASP A 70 -4.35 -15.99 14.38
C ASP A 70 -2.89 -16.21 13.98
N ILE A 71 -2.13 -15.13 13.80
CA ILE A 71 -0.67 -15.19 13.56
C ILE A 71 0.02 -15.88 14.74
N PHE A 72 -0.31 -15.49 15.97
CA PHE A 72 0.26 -16.08 17.18
C PHE A 72 -0.05 -17.58 17.29
N ASN A 73 -1.30 -17.96 17.04
CA ASN A 73 -1.75 -19.35 17.09
C ASN A 73 -1.10 -20.22 15.99
N ALA A 74 -0.90 -19.66 14.79
CA ALA A 74 -0.22 -20.34 13.70
C ALA A 74 1.26 -20.63 14.02
N GLN A 75 1.93 -19.72 14.74
CA GLN A 75 3.34 -19.88 15.12
C GLN A 75 3.56 -20.77 16.35
N ASN A 76 2.68 -20.70 17.34
CA ASN A 76 2.89 -21.35 18.64
C ASN A 76 2.04 -22.62 18.84
N GLY A 77 1.23 -22.98 17.86
CA GLY A 77 0.20 -24.02 17.96
C GLY A 77 -0.95 -23.61 18.88
N ALA A 78 -2.15 -24.15 18.63
CA ALA A 78 -3.39 -23.83 19.37
C ALA A 78 -3.36 -24.15 20.88
N THR A 79 -2.24 -24.62 21.43
CA THR A 79 -2.05 -24.95 22.84
C THR A 79 -1.46 -23.82 23.68
N SER A 80 -0.97 -22.75 23.04
CA SER A 80 -0.51 -21.55 23.72
C SER A 80 -1.68 -20.59 23.88
N ALA A 81 -1.89 -20.04 25.07
CA ALA A 81 -2.96 -19.06 25.27
C ALA A 81 -2.68 -17.85 24.36
N ALA A 82 -3.57 -17.61 23.39
CA ALA A 82 -3.51 -16.42 22.56
C ALA A 82 -3.48 -15.17 23.45
N PRO A 83 -2.80 -14.09 23.02
CA PRO A 83 -2.92 -12.79 23.67
C PRO A 83 -4.39 -12.48 23.97
N THR A 84 -4.72 -12.15 25.21
CA THR A 84 -6.10 -11.86 25.64
C THR A 84 -6.64 -10.52 25.11
N GLU A 85 -5.81 -9.76 24.39
CA GLU A 85 -6.16 -8.49 23.75
C GLU A 85 -6.97 -8.75 22.47
N SER A 86 -7.97 -7.91 22.22
CA SER A 86 -8.65 -7.86 20.93
C SER A 86 -7.65 -7.51 19.82
N ASN A 87 -7.84 -8.08 18.63
CA ASN A 87 -7.04 -7.72 17.46
C ASN A 87 -7.04 -6.19 17.25
N PRO A 88 -5.87 -5.55 17.04
CA PRO A 88 -5.80 -4.12 16.84
C PRO A 88 -6.60 -3.74 15.58
N THR A 89 -7.45 -2.73 15.73
CA THR A 89 -8.40 -2.29 14.71
C THR A 89 -8.26 -0.79 14.47
N VAL A 90 -8.24 -0.37 13.22
CA VAL A 90 -8.23 1.04 12.81
C VAL A 90 -9.37 1.33 11.85
N MET A 91 -9.94 2.54 11.93
CA MET A 91 -11.02 2.96 11.05
C MET A 91 -10.47 3.66 9.80
N ALA A 92 -10.85 3.15 8.64
CA ALA A 92 -10.63 3.76 7.35
C ALA A 92 -11.94 4.36 6.82
N LYS A 93 -11.87 5.57 6.30
CA LYS A 93 -12.99 6.26 5.67
C LYS A 93 -12.76 6.35 4.17
N LEU A 94 -13.67 5.78 3.40
CA LEU A 94 -13.72 5.88 1.94
C LEU A 94 -14.74 6.95 1.53
N VAL A 95 -14.34 7.81 0.61
CA VAL A 95 -15.23 8.67 -0.17
C VAL A 95 -14.95 8.41 -1.64
N ALA A 96 -15.97 8.09 -2.43
CA ALA A 96 -15.84 7.87 -3.86
C ALA A 96 -16.83 8.74 -4.62
N HIS A 97 -16.36 9.62 -5.50
CA HIS A 97 -17.18 10.38 -6.42
C HIS A 97 -17.24 9.66 -7.77
N HIS A 98 -18.44 9.25 -8.20
CA HIS A 98 -18.61 8.38 -9.36
C HIS A 98 -19.48 9.01 -10.46
N GLY A 99 -19.15 8.69 -11.70
CA GLY A 99 -19.77 9.22 -12.90
C GLY A 99 -18.73 9.76 -13.89
N PRO A 100 -19.12 9.90 -15.19
CA PRO A 100 -18.20 10.30 -16.27
C PRO A 100 -17.55 11.67 -16.07
N ILE A 101 -18.13 12.49 -15.17
CA ILE A 101 -17.55 13.70 -14.61
C ILE A 101 -17.70 13.56 -13.10
N TYR A 102 -16.61 13.66 -12.36
CA TYR A 102 -16.62 13.71 -10.90
C TYR A 102 -16.30 15.12 -10.41
N VAL A 103 -16.87 15.47 -9.25
CA VAL A 103 -16.66 16.74 -8.56
C VAL A 103 -16.36 16.41 -7.10
N GLY A 104 -15.08 16.37 -6.75
CA GLY A 104 -14.56 16.19 -5.39
C GLY A 104 -13.61 17.35 -5.05
N ASP A 105 -12.43 17.04 -4.52
CA ASP A 105 -11.35 18.03 -4.30
C ASP A 105 -10.85 18.66 -5.61
N SER A 106 -11.10 17.98 -6.73
CA SER A 106 -10.91 18.48 -8.08
C SER A 106 -12.09 18.08 -8.99
N VAL A 107 -12.24 18.79 -10.11
CA VAL A 107 -13.16 18.41 -11.20
C VAL A 107 -12.38 17.64 -12.24
N GLY A 108 -12.85 16.45 -12.58
CA GLY A 108 -12.18 15.59 -13.55
C GLY A 108 -13.13 14.67 -14.30
N ILE A 109 -12.54 13.89 -15.20
CA ILE A 109 -13.22 12.93 -16.06
C ILE A 109 -12.67 11.55 -15.73
N GLY A 110 -13.55 10.61 -15.40
CA GLY A 110 -13.21 9.26 -14.99
C GLY A 110 -14.46 8.45 -14.75
N GLN A 111 -14.32 7.18 -14.41
CA GLN A 111 -15.42 6.41 -13.83
C GLN A 111 -15.63 6.85 -12.37
N ALA A 112 -14.55 6.96 -11.61
CA ALA A 112 -14.60 7.41 -10.23
C ALA A 112 -13.31 8.13 -9.82
N GLN A 113 -13.42 9.05 -8.88
CA GLN A 113 -12.32 9.49 -8.03
C GLN A 113 -12.62 9.00 -6.61
N TYR A 114 -11.60 8.59 -5.88
CA TYR A 114 -11.77 8.11 -4.51
C TYR A 114 -10.68 8.65 -3.59
N SER A 115 -10.99 8.64 -2.30
CA SER A 115 -10.09 8.95 -1.20
C SER A 115 -10.35 7.96 -0.07
N VAL A 116 -9.30 7.27 0.38
CA VAL A 116 -9.29 6.47 1.60
C VAL A 116 -8.40 7.17 2.61
N VAL A 117 -8.94 7.41 3.80
CA VAL A 117 -8.24 8.10 4.88
C VAL A 117 -8.29 7.25 6.14
N LEU A 118 -7.14 7.07 6.79
CA LEU A 118 -7.06 6.54 8.16
C LEU A 118 -6.63 7.70 9.05
N GLU A 119 -7.51 8.15 9.94
CA GLU A 119 -7.19 9.25 10.86
C GLU A 119 -6.09 8.85 11.86
N GLY A 120 -6.13 7.60 12.32
CA GLY A 120 -5.11 7.03 13.20
C GLY A 120 -5.11 7.60 14.62
N GLU A 121 -6.22 8.18 15.10
CA GLU A 121 -6.30 8.79 16.44
C GLU A 121 -5.78 7.90 17.58
N GLY A 122 -5.97 6.57 17.50
CA GLY A 122 -5.43 5.62 18.47
C GLY A 122 -3.90 5.55 18.51
N PHE A 123 -3.21 5.94 17.43
CA PHE A 123 -1.76 6.02 17.39
C PHE A 123 -1.21 7.30 18.01
N ARG A 124 -2.04 8.34 18.23
CA ARG A 124 -1.58 9.62 18.82
C ARG A 124 -1.08 9.49 20.25
N GLU A 125 -1.42 8.39 20.94
CA GLU A 125 -0.84 8.04 22.25
C GLU A 125 0.65 7.70 22.15
N TYR A 126 1.11 7.16 21.02
CA TYR A 126 2.47 6.64 20.85
C TYR A 126 3.29 7.44 19.83
N LEU A 127 2.64 8.05 18.85
CA LEU A 127 3.24 8.74 17.72
C LEU A 127 2.76 10.19 17.65
N GLN A 128 3.67 11.09 17.31
CA GLN A 128 3.40 12.49 17.05
C GLN A 128 3.57 12.77 15.56
N TRP A 129 2.57 13.36 14.93
CA TRP A 129 2.60 13.89 13.57
C TRP A 129 1.71 15.14 13.51
N ASP A 130 1.70 15.81 12.35
CA ASP A 130 0.87 16.99 12.14
C ASP A 130 -0.61 16.73 12.50
N HIS A 131 -1.18 17.60 13.35
CA HIS A 131 -2.53 17.44 13.87
C HIS A 131 -3.58 17.55 12.75
N ASP A 132 -3.32 18.36 11.75
CA ASP A 132 -4.24 18.60 10.64
C ASP A 132 -4.11 17.56 9.52
N SER A 133 -3.22 16.58 9.69
CA SER A 133 -2.98 15.49 8.75
C SER A 133 -3.48 14.15 9.30
N PRO A 134 -4.15 13.32 8.47
CA PRO A 134 -4.47 11.95 8.84
C PRO A 134 -3.21 11.09 8.89
N PHE A 135 -3.28 9.96 9.59
CA PHE A 135 -2.19 9.00 9.67
C PHE A 135 -1.83 8.38 8.32
N TYR A 136 -2.81 8.07 7.47
CA TYR A 136 -2.58 7.59 6.12
C TYR A 136 -3.65 8.13 5.17
N ARG A 137 -3.26 8.39 3.92
CA ARG A 137 -4.17 8.78 2.86
C ARG A 137 -3.78 8.08 1.57
N ASN A 138 -4.76 7.53 0.87
CA ASN A 138 -4.66 7.07 -0.51
C ASN A 138 -5.74 7.76 -1.33
N GLN A 139 -5.36 8.38 -2.44
CA GLN A 139 -6.30 9.07 -3.34
C GLN A 139 -6.04 8.64 -4.76
N GLY A 140 -7.11 8.37 -5.51
CA GLY A 140 -6.95 7.89 -6.86
C GLY A 140 -8.13 8.17 -7.77
N VAL A 141 -7.90 7.90 -9.05
CA VAL A 141 -8.85 8.05 -10.14
C VAL A 141 -8.87 6.77 -10.95
N VAL A 142 -10.06 6.24 -11.17
CA VAL A 142 -10.33 5.23 -12.19
C VAL A 142 -10.74 5.96 -13.45
N GLY A 143 -9.91 5.91 -14.49
CA GLY A 143 -10.16 6.55 -15.78
C GLY A 143 -11.38 5.97 -16.48
N LEU A 144 -11.88 6.67 -17.51
CA LEU A 144 -13.07 6.24 -18.27
C LEU A 144 -12.96 4.81 -18.84
N PHE A 145 -11.74 4.38 -19.14
CA PHE A 145 -11.42 3.08 -19.73
C PHE A 145 -10.81 2.08 -18.73
N GLY A 146 -10.92 2.36 -17.42
CA GLY A 146 -10.52 1.42 -16.35
C GLY A 146 -9.09 1.55 -15.84
N GLY A 147 -8.24 2.36 -16.45
CA GLY A 147 -6.88 2.63 -15.95
C GLY A 147 -6.91 3.30 -14.57
N LEU A 148 -6.06 2.86 -13.66
CA LEU A 148 -5.95 3.37 -12.30
C LEU A 148 -4.77 4.33 -12.18
N SER A 149 -4.96 5.44 -11.47
CA SER A 149 -3.89 6.30 -11.00
C SER A 149 -4.16 6.64 -9.55
N TYR A 150 -3.18 6.47 -8.66
CA TYR A 150 -3.33 6.86 -7.27
C TYR A 150 -2.02 7.36 -6.67
N GLU A 151 -2.14 8.09 -5.57
CA GLU A 151 -1.04 8.45 -4.68
C GLU A 151 -1.39 7.98 -3.27
N ASP A 152 -0.39 7.52 -2.53
CA ASP A 152 -0.51 7.27 -1.10
C ASP A 152 0.57 8.00 -0.31
N GLU A 153 0.27 8.28 0.95
CA GLU A 153 1.18 8.97 1.83
C GLU A 153 1.01 8.57 3.29
N LEU A 154 2.14 8.61 3.99
CA LEU A 154 2.25 8.64 5.44
C LEU A 154 2.97 9.93 5.83
N PRO A 155 2.46 10.70 6.82
CA PRO A 155 3.12 11.91 7.25
C PRO A 155 4.43 11.60 7.98
N ALA A 156 5.28 12.61 8.11
CA ALA A 156 6.41 12.53 9.03
C ALA A 156 5.89 12.35 10.46
N MET A 157 6.55 11.48 11.22
CA MET A 157 6.13 11.12 12.57
C MET A 157 7.33 10.86 13.48
N THR A 158 7.14 11.10 14.77
CA THR A 158 8.14 10.88 15.81
C THR A 158 7.54 10.18 17.02
N ALA A 159 8.36 9.46 17.77
CA ALA A 159 8.00 8.92 19.08
C ALA A 159 9.16 9.16 20.05
N SER A 160 8.85 9.36 21.33
CA SER A 160 9.86 9.47 22.37
C SER A 160 9.36 8.87 23.68
N ILE A 161 10.14 7.97 24.27
CA ILE A 161 9.89 7.40 25.59
C ILE A 161 11.10 7.77 26.45
N GLU A 162 10.97 8.87 27.21
CA GLU A 162 12.09 9.44 27.99
C GLU A 162 12.67 8.43 28.99
N GLU A 163 11.81 7.66 29.67
CA GLU A 163 12.23 6.66 30.66
C GLU A 163 13.11 5.55 30.07
N GLU A 164 12.92 5.24 28.78
CA GLU A 164 13.66 4.20 28.05
C GLU A 164 14.79 4.78 27.19
N SER A 165 14.99 6.11 27.22
CA SER A 165 15.90 6.82 26.30
C SER A 165 15.66 6.43 24.83
N PHE A 166 14.40 6.16 24.48
CA PHE A 166 13.99 5.75 23.15
C PHE A 166 13.51 6.97 22.36
N TYR A 167 14.01 7.11 21.15
CA TYR A 167 13.54 8.09 20.18
C TYR A 167 13.34 7.41 18.82
N PHE A 168 12.27 7.78 18.14
CA PHE A 168 11.94 7.32 16.80
C PHE A 168 11.60 8.52 15.93
N SER A 169 12.04 8.49 14.68
CA SER A 169 11.72 9.50 13.69
C SER A 169 11.59 8.87 12.31
N PHE A 170 10.51 9.23 11.63
CA PHE A 170 10.22 8.85 10.26
C PHE A 170 9.88 10.11 9.47
N SER A 171 10.56 10.31 8.35
CA SER A 171 10.41 11.51 7.51
C SER A 171 9.12 11.53 6.67
N GLY A 172 8.32 10.48 6.74
CA GLY A 172 7.14 10.28 5.91
C GLY A 172 7.43 9.39 4.71
N TYR A 173 6.37 9.07 3.99
CA TYR A 173 6.43 8.23 2.80
C TYR A 173 5.44 8.75 1.76
N GLN A 174 5.81 8.62 0.49
CA GLN A 174 4.98 8.95 -0.66
C GLN A 174 5.06 7.83 -1.68
N GLY A 175 3.92 7.28 -2.08
CA GLY A 175 3.81 6.37 -3.19
C GLY A 175 2.88 6.90 -4.27
N LYS A 176 3.09 6.38 -5.48
CA LYS A 176 2.28 6.69 -6.67
C LYS A 176 2.15 5.44 -7.51
N ALA A 177 0.97 5.23 -8.07
CA ALA A 177 0.76 4.22 -9.10
C ALA A 177 0.05 4.79 -10.32
N ASN A 178 0.39 4.26 -11.49
CA ASN A 178 -0.29 4.55 -12.74
C ASN A 178 -0.38 3.30 -13.61
N SER A 179 -1.55 3.08 -14.21
CA SER A 179 -1.71 2.05 -15.23
C SER A 179 -1.23 2.51 -16.60
N GLU A 180 -0.47 1.66 -17.29
CA GLU A 180 -0.08 1.81 -18.70
C GLU A 180 -0.38 0.52 -19.45
N GLY A 181 -1.38 0.54 -20.33
CA GLY A 181 -1.89 -0.68 -20.95
C GLY A 181 -2.47 -1.62 -19.88
N ASP A 182 -1.95 -2.86 -19.83
CA ASP A 182 -2.34 -3.88 -18.85
C ASP A 182 -1.43 -3.90 -17.60
N ALA A 183 -0.40 -3.04 -17.58
CA ALA A 183 0.54 -2.94 -16.47
C ALA A 183 0.11 -1.85 -15.49
N THR A 184 0.43 -2.05 -14.21
CA THR A 184 0.40 -1.00 -13.19
C THR A 184 1.83 -0.77 -12.69
N HIS A 185 2.29 0.47 -12.81
CA HIS A 185 3.59 0.91 -12.33
C HIS A 185 3.41 1.64 -11.01
N PHE A 186 4.08 1.16 -9.97
CA PHE A 186 4.09 1.75 -8.64
C PHE A 186 5.51 2.21 -8.29
N THR A 187 5.62 3.38 -7.68
CA THR A 187 6.85 3.90 -7.08
C THR A 187 6.57 4.40 -5.68
N GLY A 188 7.45 4.13 -4.72
CA GLY A 188 7.35 4.57 -3.34
C GLY A 188 8.68 5.10 -2.82
N LEU A 189 8.65 6.15 -2.01
CA LEU A 189 9.83 6.78 -1.43
C LEU A 189 9.61 7.11 0.05
N ALA A 190 10.50 6.63 0.92
CA ALA A 190 10.63 7.10 2.30
C ALA A 190 12.06 7.60 2.53
N PRO A 191 12.29 8.93 2.64
CA PRO A 191 13.65 9.50 2.67
C PRO A 191 14.51 9.07 3.85
N THR A 192 13.93 8.95 5.04
CA THR A 192 14.67 8.63 6.26
C THR A 192 13.77 8.00 7.31
N PHE A 193 14.30 6.96 7.93
CA PHE A 193 13.81 6.34 9.16
C PHE A 193 14.98 6.28 10.14
N SER A 194 14.75 6.59 11.41
CA SER A 194 15.76 6.44 12.44
C SER A 194 15.12 6.07 13.77
N PHE A 195 15.83 5.25 14.54
CA PHE A 195 15.52 5.09 15.96
C PHE A 195 16.81 5.10 16.78
N SER A 196 16.70 5.60 18.00
CA SER A 196 17.80 5.75 18.95
C SER A 196 17.37 5.17 20.28
N THR A 197 18.30 4.50 20.93
CA THR A 197 18.19 4.01 22.32
C THR A 197 19.34 4.60 23.13
N ALA A 198 19.43 4.24 24.42
CA ALA A 198 20.60 4.55 25.23
C ALA A 198 21.92 3.95 24.70
N GLU A 199 21.89 2.92 23.87
CA GLU A 199 23.09 2.17 23.47
C GLU A 199 23.53 2.44 22.03
N PHE A 200 22.56 2.68 21.14
CA PHE A 200 22.84 2.84 19.72
C PHE A 200 21.76 3.66 19.00
N THR A 201 22.14 4.23 17.86
CA THR A 201 21.26 4.88 16.90
C THR A 201 21.36 4.17 15.56
N THR A 202 20.22 3.79 15.01
CA THR A 202 20.11 3.26 13.65
C THR A 202 19.47 4.32 12.76
N THR A 203 20.11 4.65 11.65
CA THR A 203 19.56 5.50 10.60
C THR A 203 19.52 4.74 9.29
N VAL A 204 18.34 4.71 8.68
CA VAL A 204 18.10 4.19 7.34
C VAL A 204 17.82 5.38 6.43
N SER A 205 18.70 5.62 5.46
CA SER A 205 18.57 6.66 4.45
C SER A 205 18.00 6.06 3.19
N THR A 206 16.98 6.73 2.66
CA THR A 206 16.29 6.49 1.40
C THR A 206 15.88 5.04 1.19
N LEU A 207 14.63 4.74 1.50
CA LEU A 207 13.94 3.56 1.00
C LEU A 207 13.23 3.95 -0.30
N ASP A 208 13.58 3.29 -1.40
CA ASP A 208 12.93 3.43 -2.70
C ASP A 208 12.31 2.09 -3.12
N VAL A 209 11.09 2.15 -3.64
CA VAL A 209 10.35 0.99 -4.16
C VAL A 209 9.95 1.32 -5.57
N ALA A 210 10.22 0.42 -6.51
CA ALA A 210 9.66 0.44 -7.85
C ALA A 210 9.07 -0.94 -8.16
N MET A 211 7.83 -0.98 -8.64
CA MET A 211 7.16 -2.21 -9.00
C MET A 211 6.38 -2.04 -10.30
N THR A 212 6.41 -3.05 -11.14
CA THR A 212 5.50 -3.21 -12.27
C THR A 212 4.77 -4.53 -12.09
N SER A 213 3.44 -4.51 -12.08
CA SER A 213 2.61 -5.70 -11.97
C SER A 213 1.60 -5.78 -13.11
N TYR A 214 1.28 -7.00 -13.53
CA TYR A 214 0.27 -7.28 -14.54
C TYR A 214 -0.91 -8.02 -13.89
N GLY A 215 -2.13 -7.59 -14.22
CA GLY A 215 -3.35 -8.11 -13.60
C GLY A 215 -4.00 -7.12 -12.63
N SER A 216 -5.00 -7.58 -11.90
CA SER A 216 -5.82 -6.72 -11.04
C SER A 216 -5.29 -6.67 -9.60
N MET A 217 -5.41 -5.51 -8.95
CA MET A 217 -5.10 -5.35 -7.52
C MET A 217 -5.91 -6.32 -6.64
N LEU A 218 -7.16 -6.63 -7.02
CA LEU A 218 -8.00 -7.58 -6.29
C LEU A 218 -7.42 -9.00 -6.31
N ALA A 219 -6.85 -9.43 -7.45
CA ALA A 219 -6.15 -10.72 -7.54
C ALA A 219 -4.94 -10.76 -6.59
N ALA A 220 -4.15 -9.68 -6.54
CA ALA A 220 -3.04 -9.55 -5.59
C ALA A 220 -3.50 -9.64 -4.13
N ILE A 221 -4.59 -8.95 -3.76
CA ILE A 221 -5.15 -8.99 -2.39
C ILE A 221 -5.64 -10.40 -2.02
N LYS A 222 -6.17 -11.14 -2.99
CA LYS A 222 -6.56 -12.56 -2.83
C LYS A 222 -5.36 -13.51 -2.70
N GLY A 223 -4.14 -13.02 -2.87
CA GLY A 223 -2.91 -13.80 -2.83
C GLY A 223 -2.59 -14.54 -4.12
N GLU A 224 -3.23 -14.18 -5.25
CA GLU A 224 -2.88 -14.74 -6.55
C GLU A 224 -1.48 -14.26 -6.96
N LEU A 225 -0.68 -15.18 -7.51
CA LEU A 225 0.62 -14.84 -8.05
C LEU A 225 0.46 -14.05 -9.34
N LEU A 226 1.03 -12.84 -9.38
CA LEU A 226 1.01 -11.98 -10.55
C LEU A 226 2.36 -11.94 -11.24
N ALA A 227 2.33 -11.91 -12.57
CA ALA A 227 3.51 -11.52 -13.33
C ALA A 227 3.92 -10.10 -12.90
N SER A 228 5.18 -9.94 -12.52
CA SER A 228 5.66 -8.69 -11.92
C SER A 228 7.17 -8.55 -11.99
N SER A 229 7.65 -7.33 -11.87
CA SER A 229 9.03 -7.01 -11.54
C SER A 229 9.04 -5.98 -10.42
N SER A 230 9.91 -6.14 -9.43
CA SER A 230 10.06 -5.19 -8.33
C SER A 230 11.52 -4.92 -8.03
N THR A 231 11.77 -3.73 -7.50
CA THR A 231 13.06 -3.29 -6.98
C THR A 231 12.79 -2.55 -5.67
N LEU A 232 13.43 -3.01 -4.61
CA LEU A 232 13.46 -2.39 -3.29
C LEU A 232 14.90 -1.97 -3.03
N SER A 233 15.14 -0.68 -2.85
CA SER A 233 16.48 -0.15 -2.62
C SER A 233 16.55 0.59 -1.30
N VAL A 234 17.64 0.38 -0.58
CA VAL A 234 18.01 1.18 0.59
C VAL A 234 19.40 1.76 0.35
N GLU A 235 19.49 3.08 0.28
CA GLU A 235 20.74 3.77 -0.02
C GLU A 235 21.78 3.55 1.08
N LYS A 236 21.38 3.68 2.35
CA LYS A 236 22.32 3.53 3.45
C LYS A 236 21.64 3.10 4.75
N VAL A 237 22.27 2.18 5.46
CA VAL A 237 21.99 1.91 6.87
C VAL A 237 23.23 2.22 7.68
N THR A 238 23.08 3.02 8.73
CA THR A 238 24.15 3.33 9.68
C THR A 238 23.68 2.93 11.07
N ILE A 239 24.50 2.15 11.79
CA ILE A 239 24.30 1.80 13.19
C ILE A 239 25.47 2.39 13.98
N GLU A 240 25.19 3.45 14.73
CA GLU A 240 26.14 4.15 15.59
C GLU A 240 25.98 3.62 17.01
N ARG A 241 27.04 3.08 17.61
CA ARG A 241 27.05 2.59 18.99
C ARG A 241 27.91 3.51 19.86
N ILE A 242 27.58 3.61 21.14
CA ILE A 242 28.41 4.39 22.08
C ILE A 242 29.81 3.76 22.18
N GLU A 243 30.85 4.58 22.03
CA GLU A 243 32.27 4.19 22.17
C GLU A 243 32.81 3.15 21.17
N GLU A 244 32.03 2.78 20.13
CA GLU A 244 32.48 1.93 19.02
C GLU A 244 32.33 2.66 17.68
N SER A 245 33.03 2.22 16.64
CA SER A 245 32.79 2.79 15.31
C SER A 245 31.44 2.37 14.75
N ALA A 246 30.88 3.23 13.91
CA ALA A 246 29.61 2.95 13.25
C ALA A 246 29.75 1.78 12.25
N VAL A 247 28.72 0.93 12.21
CA VAL A 247 28.54 -0.04 11.13
C VAL A 247 27.75 0.64 10.02
N THR A 248 28.26 0.61 8.81
CA THR A 248 27.60 1.18 7.62
C THR A 248 27.38 0.11 6.57
N VAL A 249 26.16 0.06 6.03
CA VAL A 249 25.80 -0.76 4.86
C VAL A 249 25.32 0.19 3.78
N ASN A 250 25.96 0.19 2.61
CA ASN A 250 25.62 1.08 1.49
C ASN A 250 25.01 0.28 0.34
N ASP A 251 24.02 0.90 -0.29
CA ASP A 251 23.31 0.48 -1.50
C ASP A 251 22.91 -0.99 -1.44
N MET A 252 21.88 -1.27 -0.65
CA MET A 252 21.20 -2.56 -0.66
C MET A 252 20.11 -2.53 -1.71
N VAL A 253 20.09 -3.52 -2.61
CA VAL A 253 19.07 -3.62 -3.65
C VAL A 253 18.54 -5.05 -3.68
N LEU A 254 17.24 -5.19 -3.50
CA LEU A 254 16.50 -6.42 -3.74
C LEU A 254 15.69 -6.26 -5.03
N THR A 255 15.97 -7.09 -6.03
CA THR A 255 15.12 -7.20 -7.22
C THR A 255 14.39 -8.51 -7.21
N THR A 256 13.10 -8.50 -7.56
CA THR A 256 12.32 -9.72 -7.79
C THR A 256 11.69 -9.67 -9.16
N ASP A 257 11.53 -10.83 -9.78
CA ASP A 257 10.73 -10.99 -10.99
C ASP A 257 9.88 -12.25 -10.88
N ALA A 258 8.68 -12.16 -11.43
CA ALA A 258 7.75 -13.26 -11.56
C ALA A 258 7.23 -13.26 -12.99
N THR A 259 7.36 -14.38 -13.68
CA THR A 259 6.77 -14.61 -15.00
C THR A 259 5.85 -15.80 -14.93
N LEU A 260 4.73 -15.73 -15.65
CA LEU A 260 3.73 -16.78 -15.72
C LEU A 260 3.75 -17.43 -17.11
N GLU A 261 3.74 -18.74 -17.15
CA GLU A 261 3.68 -19.59 -18.34
C GLU A 261 2.40 -20.45 -18.34
N ASP A 262 2.09 -21.07 -19.48
CA ASP A 262 1.00 -22.04 -19.61
C ASP A 262 -0.36 -21.54 -19.05
N ASP A 263 -0.74 -20.31 -19.43
CA ASP A 263 -1.98 -19.63 -18.99
C ASP A 263 -2.08 -19.44 -17.46
N GLY A 264 -0.93 -19.29 -16.80
CA GLY A 264 -0.83 -19.07 -15.36
C GLY A 264 -0.55 -20.31 -14.53
N ALA A 265 -0.53 -21.50 -15.13
CA ALA A 265 -0.32 -22.76 -14.42
C ALA A 265 1.12 -22.97 -13.93
N LEU A 266 2.08 -22.26 -14.51
CA LEU A 266 3.49 -22.35 -14.14
C LEU A 266 4.09 -20.97 -13.92
N ALA A 267 4.95 -20.85 -12.91
CA ALA A 267 5.66 -19.63 -12.61
C ALA A 267 7.18 -19.81 -12.63
N ASN A 268 7.89 -18.81 -13.14
CA ASN A 268 9.32 -18.63 -12.87
C ASN A 268 9.49 -17.41 -11.95
N LEU A 269 10.26 -17.58 -10.89
CA LEU A 269 10.53 -16.57 -9.88
C LEU A 269 12.03 -16.32 -9.77
N GLY A 270 12.43 -15.07 -9.96
CA GLY A 270 13.79 -14.60 -9.71
C GLY A 270 13.84 -13.68 -8.49
N MET A 271 14.92 -13.81 -7.72
CA MET A 271 15.25 -12.90 -6.64
C MET A 271 16.75 -12.64 -6.65
N ASN A 272 17.16 -11.38 -6.68
CA ASN A 272 18.56 -10.99 -6.51
C ASN A 272 18.67 -9.96 -5.40
N TYR A 273 19.62 -10.17 -4.49
CA TYR A 273 19.94 -9.24 -3.41
C TYR A 273 21.41 -8.84 -3.51
N THR A 274 21.67 -7.53 -3.62
CA THR A 274 23.01 -6.98 -3.72
C THR A 274 23.27 -5.99 -2.58
N VAL A 275 24.52 -5.92 -2.15
CA VAL A 275 25.03 -4.91 -1.20
C VAL A 275 26.35 -4.36 -1.73
N SER A 276 26.41 -3.05 -2.00
CA SER A 276 27.62 -2.45 -2.56
C SER A 276 28.80 -2.48 -1.59
N SER A 277 28.55 -2.16 -0.32
CA SER A 277 29.58 -2.28 0.73
C SER A 277 29.02 -2.45 2.13
N VAL A 278 29.77 -3.16 2.96
CA VAL A 278 29.60 -3.22 4.43
C VAL A 278 30.91 -2.75 5.04
N MET A 279 30.85 -1.78 5.95
CA MET A 279 31.99 -1.21 6.66
C MET A 279 31.74 -1.27 8.17
N ALA A 280 32.66 -1.89 8.90
CA ALA A 280 32.75 -1.92 10.36
C ALA A 280 34.23 -1.88 10.77
N ASP A 281 34.53 -1.75 12.06
CA ASP A 281 35.90 -1.57 12.57
C ASP A 281 36.92 -2.57 12.00
N ASP A 282 36.63 -3.86 12.11
CA ASP A 282 37.53 -4.94 11.70
C ASP A 282 37.01 -5.72 10.47
N PHE A 283 35.99 -5.19 9.79
CA PHE A 283 35.36 -5.89 8.67
C PHE A 283 34.96 -4.92 7.56
N GLU A 284 35.48 -5.17 6.37
CA GLU A 284 35.08 -4.50 5.14
C GLU A 284 34.75 -5.55 4.09
N ALA A 285 33.59 -5.42 3.47
CA ALA A 285 33.17 -6.24 2.34
C ALA A 285 32.55 -5.35 1.27
N SER A 286 32.71 -5.74 0.01
CA SER A 286 32.22 -4.99 -1.13
C SER A 286 31.66 -5.92 -2.19
N SER A 287 30.67 -5.45 -2.96
CA SER A 287 30.08 -6.18 -4.08
C SER A 287 29.55 -7.55 -3.68
N LEU A 288 28.75 -7.59 -2.61
CA LEU A 288 28.06 -8.80 -2.18
C LEU A 288 26.82 -9.02 -3.04
N GLU A 289 26.61 -10.24 -3.50
CA GLU A 289 25.47 -10.61 -4.34
C GLU A 289 24.96 -12.00 -3.96
N PHE A 290 23.65 -12.14 -3.92
CA PHE A 290 22.94 -13.38 -3.67
C PHE A 290 21.73 -13.48 -4.59
N GLY A 291 21.75 -14.44 -5.51
CA GLY A 291 20.66 -14.71 -6.44
C GLY A 291 20.01 -16.07 -6.19
N LEU A 292 18.69 -16.11 -6.29
CA LEU A 292 17.87 -17.32 -6.34
C LEU A 292 16.99 -17.29 -7.59
N GLU A 293 16.82 -18.44 -8.22
CA GLU A 293 15.95 -18.63 -9.36
C GLU A 293 15.18 -19.94 -9.18
N PHE A 294 13.86 -19.86 -9.31
CA PHE A 294 12.96 -20.99 -9.27
C PHE A 294 12.21 -21.04 -10.59
N ASN A 295 12.30 -22.17 -11.29
CA ASN A 295 11.72 -22.32 -12.61
C ASN A 295 10.61 -23.36 -12.61
N ARG A 296 9.54 -23.06 -13.34
CA ARG A 296 8.39 -23.95 -13.55
C ARG A 296 7.79 -24.45 -12.25
N LEU A 297 7.58 -23.53 -11.31
CA LEU A 297 6.81 -23.79 -10.10
C LEU A 297 5.34 -23.96 -10.46
N ASP A 298 4.71 -24.98 -9.93
CA ASP A 298 3.26 -25.12 -9.95
C ASP A 298 2.64 -24.00 -9.11
N THR A 299 1.58 -23.38 -9.60
CA THR A 299 0.90 -22.26 -8.93
C THR A 299 -0.25 -22.71 -8.02
N ASP A 300 -0.60 -24.01 -8.03
CA ASP A 300 -1.63 -24.62 -7.18
C ASP A 300 -1.09 -25.18 -5.84
#